data_AF-A0A6N4WMP1-F1
#
_entry.id   AF-A0A6N4WMP1-F1
#
_cell.length_a   1.000
_cell.length_b   1.000
_cell.length_c   1.000
_cell.angle_alpha   90.00
_cell.angle_beta   90.00
_cell.angle_gamma   90.00
#
_symmetry.space_group_name_H-M   'P 1'
#
loop_
_entity.id
_entity.type
_entity.pdbx_description
1 polymer ?
#
loop_
_entity_poly.entity_id
_entity_poly.type
_entity_poly.pdbx_seq_one_letter_code
_entity_poly.pdbx_strand_id
1 'polypeptide(L)'
;MVLGLMAFAAAVTITNFASMADRGNSYTSEEILQAAVREARFIAASERTVTELRFDKESGSLLISGETASGEPFKLDDSFNQDGPAKIQFYLVPPSEGLAPPTDARRTRLETTVVKFAPDRSASPFVADIDTGSGTPLRMIFDPFSSLLITPK
;
A
#
# COMPACT_ATOMS: atom_id res chain seq x y z
N MET A 1 24.58 -12.17 -36.20
CA MET A 1 24.02 -11.29 -35.15
C MET A 1 22.61 -10.94 -35.55
N VAL A 2 21.61 -11.42 -34.80
CA VAL A 2 20.20 -11.05 -35.01
C VAL A 2 19.83 -10.02 -33.95
N LEU A 3 19.19 -8.96 -34.43
CA LEU A 3 18.95 -7.69 -33.78
C LEU A 3 18.16 -7.80 -32.46
N GLY A 4 18.42 -6.82 -31.60
CA GLY A 4 17.82 -6.65 -30.28
C GLY A 4 16.30 -6.69 -30.30
N LEU A 5 15.76 -7.43 -29.34
CA LEU A 5 14.36 -7.43 -29.00
C LEU A 5 14.03 -6.06 -28.38
N MET A 6 13.37 -5.19 -29.14
CA MET A 6 12.84 -3.93 -28.63
C MET A 6 11.65 -4.22 -27.70
N ALA A 7 11.82 -3.92 -26.41
CA ALA A 7 10.74 -3.94 -25.44
C ALA A 7 9.77 -2.79 -25.73
N PHE A 8 8.51 -3.13 -26.02
CA PHE A 8 7.42 -2.16 -26.06
C PHE A 8 7.02 -1.83 -24.62
N ALA A 9 7.38 -0.64 -24.15
CA ALA A 9 6.80 -0.07 -22.94
C ALA A 9 5.38 0.41 -23.27
N ALA A 10 4.37 -0.27 -22.74
CA ALA A 10 3.00 0.22 -22.78
C ALA A 10 2.91 1.45 -21.87
N ALA A 11 2.49 2.58 -22.41
CA ALA A 11 2.16 3.76 -21.61
C ALA A 11 0.89 3.44 -20.81
N VAL A 12 1.07 2.93 -19.58
CA VAL A 12 0.00 2.83 -18.61
C VAL A 12 -0.32 4.26 -18.16
N THR A 13 -1.58 4.64 -18.35
CA THR A 13 -2.12 5.91 -17.84
C THR A 13 -2.17 5.80 -16.31
N ILE A 14 -1.08 6.21 -15.66
CA ILE A 14 -1.06 6.42 -14.21
C ILE A 14 -2.08 7.51 -13.92
N THR A 15 -3.14 7.15 -13.20
CA THR A 15 -4.18 8.13 -12.84
C THR A 15 -3.59 9.03 -11.77
N ASN A 16 -3.39 10.32 -12.09
CA ASN A 16 -2.80 11.31 -11.18
C ASN A 16 -3.61 11.44 -9.88
N PHE A 17 -3.24 10.72 -8.82
CA PHE A 17 -3.85 10.88 -7.50
C PHE A 17 -3.59 12.28 -6.92
N ALA A 18 -2.44 12.88 -7.26
CA ALA A 18 -2.13 14.29 -6.97
C ALA A 18 -3.16 15.27 -7.58
N SER A 19 -3.70 14.97 -8.76
CA SER A 19 -4.78 15.77 -9.38
C SER A 19 -6.14 15.58 -8.68
N MET A 20 -6.33 14.53 -7.89
CA MET A 20 -7.56 14.30 -7.14
C MET A 20 -7.54 15.01 -5.79
N ALA A 21 -6.38 15.11 -5.14
CA ALA A 21 -6.22 15.86 -3.89
C ALA A 21 -6.39 17.38 -4.09
N ASP A 22 -5.99 17.93 -5.24
CA ASP A 22 -6.03 19.37 -5.55
C ASP A 22 -7.44 19.94 -5.83
N ARG A 23 -8.49 19.09 -5.86
CA ARG A 23 -9.88 19.49 -6.18
C ARG A 23 -10.74 19.86 -4.98
N GLY A 24 -10.13 20.26 -3.86
CA GLY A 24 -10.86 20.81 -2.70
C GLY A 24 -11.63 19.79 -1.86
N ASN A 25 -11.36 18.50 -2.04
CA ASN A 25 -11.85 17.43 -1.19
C ASN A 25 -10.64 16.76 -0.52
N SER A 26 -10.32 17.15 0.71
CA SER A 26 -9.24 16.54 1.49
C SER A 26 -9.58 15.08 1.75
N TYR A 27 -8.80 14.16 1.19
CA TYR A 27 -8.92 12.74 1.49
C TYR A 27 -8.23 12.46 2.82
N THR A 28 -8.84 11.61 3.62
CA THR A 28 -8.27 11.13 4.88
C THR A 28 -7.05 10.23 4.62
N SER A 29 -6.17 10.09 5.61
CA SER A 29 -4.98 9.22 5.50
C SER A 29 -5.36 7.76 5.21
N GLU A 30 -6.50 7.31 5.71
CA GLU A 30 -7.11 6.01 5.42
C GLU A 30 -7.44 5.85 3.94
N GLU A 31 -8.13 6.83 3.36
CA GLU A 31 -8.54 6.82 1.95
C GLU A 31 -7.33 6.86 1.03
N ILE A 32 -6.31 7.66 1.39
CA ILE A 32 -5.04 7.75 0.65
C ILE A 32 -4.30 6.40 0.71
N LEU A 33 -4.22 5.77 1.89
CA LEU A 33 -3.61 4.45 2.01
C LEU A 33 -4.36 3.38 1.21
N GLN A 34 -5.69 3.38 1.28
CA GLN A 34 -6.51 2.44 0.51
C GLN A 34 -6.34 2.67 -1.01
N ALA A 35 -6.22 3.92 -1.44
CA ALA A 35 -5.92 4.26 -2.82
C ALA A 35 -4.54 3.77 -3.27
N ALA A 36 -3.50 3.96 -2.45
CA ALA A 36 -2.16 3.48 -2.74
C ALA A 36 -2.11 1.95 -2.86
N VAL A 37 -2.81 1.22 -1.97
CA VAL A 37 -2.95 -0.25 -2.06
C VAL A 37 -3.66 -0.66 -3.35
N ARG A 38 -4.71 0.05 -3.75
CA ARG A 38 -5.43 -0.23 -5.00
C ARG A 38 -4.55 0.02 -6.23
N GLU A 39 -3.80 1.12 -6.24
CA GLU A 39 -2.90 1.45 -7.35
C GLU A 39 -1.75 0.44 -7.45
N ALA A 40 -1.13 0.06 -6.33
CA ALA A 40 -0.04 -0.92 -6.33
C ALA A 40 -0.50 -2.28 -6.89
N ARG A 41 -1.71 -2.74 -6.54
CA ARG A 41 -2.31 -3.94 -7.14
C ARG A 41 -2.59 -3.79 -8.63
N PHE A 42 -3.06 -2.62 -9.05
CA PHE A 42 -3.32 -2.34 -10.45
C PHE A 42 -2.03 -2.41 -11.27
N ILE A 43 -0.97 -1.72 -10.82
CA ILE A 43 0.35 -1.72 -11.46
C ILE A 43 0.92 -3.13 -11.54
N ALA A 44 0.90 -3.90 -10.43
CA ALA A 44 1.41 -5.27 -10.42
C ALA A 44 0.75 -6.13 -11.51
N ALA A 45 -0.56 -5.99 -11.68
CA ALA A 45 -1.31 -6.73 -12.69
C ALA A 45 -1.12 -6.22 -14.11
N SER A 46 -1.06 -4.90 -14.32
CA SER A 46 -0.89 -4.32 -15.65
C SER A 46 0.50 -4.59 -16.22
N GLU A 47 1.52 -4.52 -15.37
CA GLU A 47 2.92 -4.73 -15.76
C GLU A 47 3.33 -6.19 -15.71
N ARG A 48 2.53 -7.04 -15.03
CA ARG A 48 2.82 -8.45 -14.77
C ARG A 48 4.13 -8.66 -14.00
N THR A 49 4.47 -7.71 -13.14
CA THR A 49 5.65 -7.72 -12.28
C THR A 49 5.24 -7.58 -10.82
N VAL A 50 6.15 -7.85 -9.89
CA VAL A 50 5.92 -7.57 -8.47
C VAL A 50 6.00 -6.07 -8.25
N THR A 51 5.01 -5.52 -7.55
CA THR A 51 4.99 -4.11 -7.14
C THR A 51 5.09 -4.00 -5.62
N GLU A 52 5.85 -3.04 -5.16
CA GLU A 52 6.13 -2.77 -3.75
C GLU A 52 5.47 -1.46 -3.32
N LEU A 53 4.85 -1.46 -2.14
CA LEU A 53 4.36 -0.28 -1.43
C LEU A 53 5.14 -0.11 -0.14
N ARG A 54 5.63 1.11 0.11
CA ARG A 54 6.32 1.48 1.35
C ARG A 54 5.85 2.84 1.84
N PHE A 55 6.01 3.09 3.14
CA PHE A 55 5.86 4.43 3.71
C PHE A 55 7.25 5.06 3.83
N ASP A 56 7.42 6.24 3.25
CA ASP A 56 8.62 7.05 3.44
C ASP A 56 8.38 8.09 4.53
N LYS A 57 9.12 7.93 5.64
CA LYS A 57 9.01 8.77 6.82
C LYS A 57 9.54 10.18 6.58
N GLU A 58 10.50 10.35 5.67
CA GLU A 58 11.11 11.65 5.40
C GLU A 58 10.15 12.56 4.63
N SER A 59 9.51 12.01 3.59
CA SER A 59 8.52 12.75 2.80
C SER A 59 7.08 12.67 3.34
N GLY A 60 6.81 11.84 4.35
CA GLY A 60 5.46 11.61 4.88
C GLY A 60 4.51 11.05 3.81
N SER A 61 5.02 10.24 2.89
CA SER A 61 4.29 9.79 1.70
C SER A 61 4.37 8.28 1.51
N LEU A 62 3.36 7.71 0.86
CA LEU A 62 3.38 6.33 0.41
C LEU A 62 4.00 6.26 -0.99
N LEU A 63 4.98 5.37 -1.17
CA LEU A 63 5.73 5.20 -2.41
C LEU A 63 5.44 3.84 -3.02
N ILE A 64 5.17 3.83 -4.32
CA ILE A 64 4.97 2.62 -5.12
C ILE A 64 6.15 2.44 -6.07
N SER A 65 6.77 1.27 -6.03
CA SER A 65 7.89 0.91 -6.90
C SER A 65 7.69 -0.48 -7.50
N GLY A 66 7.89 -0.61 -8.81
CA GLY A 66 7.97 -1.87 -9.54
C GLY A 66 9.21 -1.91 -10.42
N GLU A 67 9.39 -2.99 -11.18
CA GLU A 67 10.52 -3.15 -12.10
C GLU A 67 10.52 -2.09 -13.23
N THR A 68 9.32 -1.72 -13.69
CA THR A 68 9.10 -0.77 -14.79
C THR A 68 8.40 0.51 -14.39
N ALA A 69 7.91 0.60 -13.14
CA ALA A 69 7.20 1.77 -12.62
C ALA A 69 7.86 2.35 -11.38
N SER A 70 8.13 3.65 -11.42
CA SER A 70 8.22 4.49 -10.22
C SER A 70 6.99 5.37 -10.22
N GLY A 71 6.04 5.10 -9.32
CA GLY A 71 4.83 5.92 -9.21
C GLY A 71 5.11 7.26 -8.53
N GLU A 72 4.28 8.26 -8.80
CA GLU A 72 4.28 9.50 -8.02
C GLU A 72 3.93 9.20 -6.54
N PRO A 73 4.53 9.93 -5.58
CA PRO A 73 4.22 9.74 -4.16
C PRO A 73 2.76 10.05 -3.83
N PHE A 74 2.15 9.18 -3.02
CA PHE A 74 0.87 9.43 -2.37
C PHE A 74 1.13 10.22 -1.09
N LYS A 75 1.09 11.55 -1.19
CA LYS A 75 1.19 12.43 -0.03
C LYS A 75 0.00 12.21 0.89
N LEU A 76 0.27 12.05 2.18
CA LEU A 76 -0.77 12.00 3.20
C LEU A 76 -1.37 13.39 3.45
N ASP A 77 -2.50 13.44 4.13
CA ASP A 77 -3.20 14.68 4.44
C ASP A 77 -2.34 15.63 5.29
N ASP A 78 -2.54 16.95 5.14
CA ASP A 78 -1.77 17.98 5.86
C ASP A 78 -1.92 17.88 7.38
N SER A 79 -2.98 17.25 7.89
CA SER A 79 -3.17 16.95 9.31
C SER A 79 -2.35 15.78 9.83
N PHE A 80 -1.80 14.95 8.94
CA PHE A 80 -1.16 13.69 9.32
C PHE A 80 -0.04 13.89 10.35
N ASN A 81 0.77 14.94 10.21
CA ASN A 81 1.88 15.25 11.12
C ASN A 81 1.60 16.41 12.09
N GLN A 82 0.36 16.90 12.18
CA GLN A 82 0.07 18.12 12.97
C GLN A 82 0.25 17.92 14.48
N ASP A 83 -0.08 16.73 14.99
CA ASP A 83 -0.06 16.46 16.44
C ASP A 83 1.22 15.78 16.94
N GLY A 84 2.13 15.38 16.05
CA GLY A 84 3.34 14.66 16.42
C GLY A 84 3.99 13.89 15.25
N PRO A 85 5.04 13.09 15.53
CA PRO A 85 5.70 12.30 14.50
C PRO A 85 4.79 11.15 14.05
N ALA A 86 4.03 11.38 12.99
CA ALA A 86 3.12 10.40 12.46
C ALA A 86 3.81 9.37 11.58
N LYS A 87 3.24 8.16 11.54
CA LYS A 87 3.80 7.04 10.80
C LYS A 87 2.72 6.08 10.32
N ILE A 88 2.97 5.48 9.17
CA ILE A 88 2.27 4.28 8.73
C ILE A 88 3.21 3.10 8.92
N GLN A 89 2.74 2.06 9.61
CA GLN A 89 3.51 0.85 9.88
C GLN A 89 2.79 -0.37 9.33
N PHE A 90 3.49 -1.18 8.53
CA PHE A 90 2.94 -2.40 7.97
C PHE A 90 3.32 -3.62 8.82
N TYR A 91 2.41 -4.58 8.91
CA TYR A 91 2.64 -5.86 9.55
C TYR A 91 2.09 -7.00 8.69
N LEU A 92 2.84 -8.08 8.56
CA LEU A 92 2.38 -9.31 7.92
C LEU A 92 1.52 -10.13 8.88
N VAL A 93 0.49 -10.80 8.38
CA VAL A 93 -0.27 -11.80 9.13
C VAL A 93 0.30 -13.16 8.76
N PRO A 94 1.07 -13.81 9.66
CA PRO A 94 1.69 -15.09 9.36
C PRO A 94 0.64 -16.18 9.18
N PRO A 95 0.92 -17.19 8.33
CA PRO A 95 0.05 -18.35 8.20
C PRO A 95 -0.05 -19.11 9.54
N SER A 96 -1.15 -19.84 9.72
CA SER A 96 -1.26 -20.76 10.86
C SER A 96 -0.25 -21.88 10.75
N GLU A 97 0.29 -22.32 11.88
CA GLU A 97 1.20 -23.47 11.94
C GLU A 97 0.42 -24.76 12.28
N GLY A 98 0.52 -25.76 11.41
CA GLY A 98 -0.11 -27.06 11.63
C GLY A 98 -1.63 -26.98 11.81
N LEU A 99 -2.12 -27.40 12.98
CA LEU A 99 -3.54 -27.38 13.35
C LEU A 99 -3.90 -26.18 14.27
N ALA A 100 -2.99 -25.21 14.43
CA ALA A 100 -3.25 -24.04 15.24
C ALA A 100 -4.40 -23.20 14.64
N PRO A 101 -5.20 -22.51 15.48
CA PRO A 101 -6.18 -21.56 15.00
C PRO A 101 -5.56 -20.49 14.08
N PRO A 102 -6.35 -19.90 13.16
CA PRO A 102 -5.92 -18.77 12.36
C PRO A 102 -5.32 -17.64 13.19
N THR A 103 -4.19 -17.10 12.73
CA THR A 103 -3.60 -15.91 13.33
C THR A 103 -4.59 -14.75 13.30
N ASP A 104 -4.85 -14.15 14.46
CA ASP A 104 -5.68 -12.96 14.55
C ASP A 104 -4.92 -11.75 13.96
N ALA A 105 -5.35 -11.30 12.77
CA ALA A 105 -4.81 -10.14 12.08
C ALA A 105 -4.85 -8.86 12.94
N ARG A 106 -5.82 -8.73 13.86
CA ARG A 106 -5.90 -7.59 14.78
C ARG A 106 -4.74 -7.54 15.77
N ARG A 107 -4.00 -8.64 15.92
CA ARG A 107 -2.95 -8.79 16.93
C ARG A 107 -1.57 -9.04 16.35
N THR A 108 -1.43 -9.13 15.02
CA THR A 108 -0.11 -9.32 14.43
C THR A 108 0.83 -8.17 14.77
N ARG A 109 2.11 -8.52 14.95
CA ARG A 109 3.24 -7.64 15.23
C ARG A 109 4.46 -7.96 14.37
N LEU A 110 4.31 -8.81 13.35
CA LEU A 110 5.38 -9.13 12.41
C LEU A 110 5.58 -7.95 11.45
N GLU A 111 6.41 -7.00 11.85
CA GLU A 111 6.64 -5.76 11.10
C GLU A 111 7.28 -6.02 9.74
N THR A 112 6.88 -5.23 8.74
CA THR A 112 7.55 -5.15 7.44
C THR A 112 7.69 -3.69 7.02
N THR A 113 8.77 -3.37 6.32
CA THR A 113 8.97 -2.05 5.70
C THR A 113 8.31 -1.95 4.33
N VAL A 114 7.95 -3.08 3.73
CA VAL A 114 7.42 -3.17 2.38
C VAL A 114 6.27 -4.19 2.31
N VAL A 115 5.21 -3.80 1.59
CA VAL A 115 4.14 -4.71 1.17
C VAL A 115 4.33 -5.02 -0.30
N LYS A 116 4.26 -6.31 -0.66
CA LYS A 116 4.47 -6.77 -2.03
C LYS A 116 3.15 -7.26 -2.63
N PHE A 117 2.87 -6.80 -3.84
CA PHE A 117 1.72 -7.18 -4.64
C PHE A 117 2.19 -7.98 -5.84
N ALA A 118 1.59 -9.15 -6.03
CA ALA A 118 1.91 -10.06 -7.11
C ALA A 118 1.11 -9.72 -8.40
N PRO A 119 1.56 -10.19 -9.58
CA PRO A 119 0.87 -10.00 -10.85
C PRO A 119 -0.59 -10.46 -10.92
N ASP A 120 -0.98 -11.40 -10.07
CA ASP A 120 -2.37 -11.89 -9.93
C ASP A 120 -3.23 -11.00 -9.03
N ARG A 121 -2.73 -9.81 -8.68
CA ARG A 121 -3.30 -8.85 -7.73
C ARG A 121 -3.33 -9.31 -6.29
N SER A 122 -2.72 -10.43 -5.93
CA SER A 122 -2.64 -10.88 -4.53
C SER A 122 -1.52 -10.17 -3.77
N ALA A 123 -1.56 -10.28 -2.44
CA ALA A 123 -0.48 -9.89 -1.56
C ALA A 123 -0.36 -10.92 -0.43
N SER A 124 0.79 -10.98 0.24
CA SER A 124 0.83 -11.64 1.55
C SER A 124 -0.15 -10.95 2.49
N PRO A 125 -0.96 -11.68 3.29
CA PRO A 125 -1.87 -11.07 4.24
C PRO A 125 -1.17 -10.03 5.12
N PHE A 126 -1.74 -8.83 5.24
CA PHE A 126 -1.10 -7.72 5.94
C PHE A 126 -2.11 -6.78 6.59
N VAL A 127 -1.64 -6.03 7.56
CA VAL A 127 -2.36 -4.91 8.19
C VAL A 127 -1.47 -3.67 8.17
N ALA A 128 -2.11 -2.50 8.24
CA ALA A 128 -1.42 -1.23 8.36
C ALA A 128 -1.94 -0.48 9.58
N ASP A 129 -1.04 0.00 10.43
CA ASP A 129 -1.35 0.93 11.51
C ASP A 129 -1.05 2.36 11.04
N ILE A 130 -2.03 3.23 11.16
CA ILE A 130 -1.93 4.68 10.94
C ILE A 130 -1.86 5.33 12.31
N ASP A 131 -0.71 5.90 12.64
CA ASP A 131 -0.46 6.62 13.89
C ASP A 131 -0.21 8.09 13.54
N THR A 132 -1.15 8.98 13.90
CA THR A 132 -1.07 10.43 13.63
C THR A 132 -0.27 11.19 14.69
N GLY A 133 0.40 10.49 15.61
CA GLY A 133 1.11 11.10 16.74
C GLY A 133 0.21 11.47 17.92
N SER A 134 -1.11 11.36 17.77
CA SER A 134 -2.12 11.54 18.82
C SER A 134 -3.09 10.36 18.87
N GLY A 135 -3.55 10.02 20.09
CA GLY A 135 -4.58 9.00 20.27
C GLY A 135 -4.10 7.55 20.09
N THR A 136 -5.04 6.67 19.69
CA THR A 136 -4.76 5.25 19.42
C THR A 136 -4.57 5.06 17.93
N PRO A 137 -3.50 4.40 17.48
CA PRO A 137 -3.30 4.11 16.05
C PRO A 137 -4.49 3.39 15.45
N LEU A 138 -4.94 3.83 14.29
CA LEU A 138 -5.97 3.16 13.53
C LEU A 138 -5.37 1.96 12.80
N ARG A 139 -5.91 0.77 13.05
CA ARG A 139 -5.50 -0.47 12.38
C ARG A 139 -6.45 -0.79 11.22
N MET A 140 -5.90 -0.84 10.01
CA MET A 140 -6.57 -1.24 8.78
C MET A 140 -6.15 -2.65 8.39
N ILE A 141 -7.12 -3.55 8.24
CA ILE A 141 -6.88 -4.95 7.85
C ILE A 141 -7.28 -5.10 6.39
N PHE A 142 -6.31 -5.40 5.51
CA PHE A 142 -6.57 -5.53 4.08
C PHE A 142 -6.85 -6.98 3.70
N ASP A 143 -7.86 -7.18 2.87
CA ASP A 143 -8.09 -8.48 2.23
C ASP A 143 -6.91 -8.81 1.29
N PRO A 144 -6.33 -10.02 1.34
CA PRO A 144 -5.14 -10.35 0.54
C PRO A 144 -5.37 -10.33 -0.97
N PHE A 145 -6.61 -10.49 -1.43
CA PHE A 145 -6.96 -10.69 -2.83
C PHE A 145 -7.72 -9.50 -3.44
N SER A 146 -8.01 -8.47 -2.65
CA SER A 146 -8.72 -7.27 -3.08
C SER A 146 -8.20 -6.01 -2.38
N SER A 147 -8.74 -4.85 -2.74
CA SER A 147 -8.48 -3.58 -2.05
C SER A 147 -9.50 -3.27 -0.96
N LEU A 148 -10.28 -4.28 -0.55
CA LEU A 148 -11.29 -4.15 0.49
C LEU A 148 -10.67 -4.27 1.87
N LEU A 149 -11.27 -3.58 2.84
CA LEU A 149 -10.96 -3.74 4.24
C LEU A 149 -11.79 -4.89 4.81
N ILE A 150 -11.14 -5.74 5.60
CA ILE A 150 -11.84 -6.75 6.39
C ILE A 150 -12.39 -6.02 7.63
N THR A 151 -13.68 -5.72 7.61
CA THR A 151 -14.38 -5.24 8.81
C THR A 151 -14.71 -6.46 9.67
N PRO A 152 -14.11 -6.59 10.85
CA PRO A 152 -14.40 -7.72 11.70
C PRO A 152 -15.78 -7.55 12.33
N LYS A 153 -16.60 -8.61 12.27
CA LYS A 153 -17.93 -8.66 12.90
C LYS A 153 -17.85 -8.70 14.42
#